data_AF-A0A922D2V8-F1
#
_entry.id   AF-A0A922D2V8-F1
#
_cell.length_a   1.000
_cell.length_b   1.000
_cell.length_c   1.000
_cell.angle_alpha   90.00
_cell.angle_beta   90.00
_cell.angle_gamma   90.00
#
_symmetry.space_group_name_H-M   'P 1'
#
loop_
_entity.id
_entity.type
_entity.pdbx_description
1 polymer ?
#
loop_
_entity_poly.entity_id
_entity_poly.type
_entity_poly.pdbx_seq_one_letter_code
_entity_poly.pdbx_strand_id
1 'polypeptide(L)'
;MRKIACLYAWLPFHLYSIYKIQKDGESVDHLLLHCKVAQCLWDEVFSRVGVAWVMPRSVRDLMCCWKGIRGNVQIATVWKMIPHCIMWCVWMERNKRCFEDMEHSMAELKRFFYCTLLSWAPAIICNTDDLHTLLVSLTSS
;
A
#
# COMPACT_ATOMS: atom_id res chain seq x y z
N MET A 1 -9.49 -17.32 -17.53
CA MET A 1 -9.47 -15.85 -17.67
C MET A 1 -9.22 -15.14 -16.31
N ARG A 2 -8.15 -15.47 -15.57
CA ARG A 2 -7.92 -14.94 -14.20
C ARG A 2 -6.53 -14.33 -13.94
N LYS A 3 -5.70 -14.11 -14.96
CA LYS A 3 -4.33 -13.59 -14.76
C LYS A 3 -4.04 -12.21 -15.39
N ILE A 4 -5.04 -11.55 -15.99
CA ILE A 4 -4.84 -10.25 -16.68
C ILE A 4 -5.52 -9.07 -15.95
N ALA A 5 -6.36 -9.32 -14.95
CA ALA A 5 -7.08 -8.27 -14.24
C ALA A 5 -6.17 -7.32 -13.42
N CYS A 6 -4.97 -7.74 -13.00
CA CYS A 6 -4.11 -6.92 -12.15
C CYS A 6 -3.35 -5.80 -12.91
N LEU A 7 -3.10 -5.95 -14.21
CA LEU A 7 -2.34 -4.95 -14.98
C LEU A 7 -3.24 -3.91 -15.67
N TYR A 8 -4.47 -4.27 -16.02
CA TYR A 8 -5.42 -3.35 -16.66
C TYR A 8 -6.35 -2.63 -15.68
N ALA A 9 -6.33 -3.02 -14.40
CA ALA A 9 -6.99 -2.33 -13.30
C ALA A 9 -6.15 -1.17 -12.72
N TRP A 10 -5.22 -0.58 -13.46
CA TRP A 10 -4.43 0.57 -13.00
C TRP A 10 -4.77 1.86 -13.74
N LEU A 11 -4.97 1.79 -15.06
CA LEU A 11 -5.24 2.96 -15.91
C LEU A 11 -6.64 3.58 -15.72
N PRO A 12 -7.75 2.81 -15.63
CA PRO A 12 -9.07 3.36 -15.27
C PRO A 12 -9.14 3.83 -13.80
N PHE A 13 -8.29 3.25 -12.94
CA PHE A 13 -8.27 3.45 -11.49
C PHE A 13 -7.58 4.75 -11.08
N HIS A 14 -6.51 5.14 -11.79
CA HIS A 14 -5.90 6.46 -11.61
C HIS A 14 -6.87 7.59 -11.98
N LEU A 15 -7.58 7.46 -13.10
CA LEU A 15 -8.50 8.51 -13.57
C LEU A 15 -9.73 8.67 -12.67
N TYR A 16 -10.35 7.57 -12.23
CA TYR A 16 -11.53 7.65 -11.34
C TYR A 16 -11.17 8.17 -9.94
N SER A 17 -10.03 7.74 -9.40
CA SER A 17 -9.54 8.24 -8.11
C SER A 17 -9.18 9.73 -8.21
N ILE A 18 -8.45 10.15 -9.24
CA ILE A 18 -8.10 11.56 -9.47
C ILE A 18 -9.37 12.40 -9.67
N TYR A 19 -10.33 11.92 -10.46
CA TYR A 19 -11.60 12.61 -10.68
C TYR A 19 -12.37 12.85 -9.38
N LYS A 20 -12.50 11.83 -8.52
CA LYS A 20 -13.19 11.95 -7.24
C LYS A 20 -12.43 12.85 -6.26
N ILE A 21 -11.11 12.72 -6.18
CA ILE A 21 -10.22 13.61 -5.41
C ILE A 21 -10.45 15.08 -5.80
N GLN A 22 -10.47 15.36 -7.11
CA GLN A 22 -10.68 16.70 -7.64
C GLN A 22 -12.08 17.25 -7.34
N LYS A 23 -13.11 16.39 -7.31
CA LYS A 23 -14.47 16.77 -6.93
C LYS A 23 -14.59 17.09 -5.44
N ASP A 24 -13.91 16.34 -4.58
CA ASP A 24 -13.98 16.48 -3.13
C ASP A 24 -13.00 17.55 -2.58
N GLY A 25 -12.21 18.19 -3.46
CA GLY A 25 -11.26 19.26 -3.09
C GLY A 25 -10.03 18.80 -2.31
N GLU A 26 -9.86 17.50 -2.13
CA GLU A 26 -8.68 16.91 -1.49
C GLU A 26 -7.50 16.84 -2.49
N SER A 27 -6.27 16.88 -1.99
CA SER A 27 -5.10 16.64 -2.83
C SER A 27 -4.71 15.16 -2.83
N VAL A 28 -4.07 14.71 -3.92
CA VAL A 28 -3.50 13.35 -4.00
C VAL A 28 -2.51 13.11 -2.86
N ASP A 29 -1.71 14.13 -2.52
CA ASP A 29 -0.76 14.07 -1.42
C ASP A 29 -1.47 13.92 -0.08
N HIS A 30 -2.55 14.66 0.15
CA HIS A 30 -3.34 14.49 1.37
C HIS A 30 -3.92 13.08 1.45
N LEU A 31 -4.57 12.60 0.40
CA LEU A 31 -5.21 11.29 0.42
C LEU A 31 -4.21 10.14 0.64
N LEU A 32 -3.09 10.13 -0.07
CA LEU A 32 -2.18 8.99 -0.09
C LEU A 32 -1.08 9.05 0.98
N LEU A 33 -0.86 10.20 1.61
CA LEU A 33 0.16 10.38 2.66
C LEU A 33 -0.39 10.87 3.98
N HIS A 34 -1.27 11.88 3.94
CA HIS A 34 -1.59 12.68 5.13
C HIS A 34 -2.97 12.40 5.74
N CYS A 35 -3.83 11.64 5.06
CA CYS A 35 -5.10 11.22 5.66
C CYS A 35 -4.83 10.20 6.76
N LYS A 36 -5.73 10.13 7.75
CA LYS A 36 -5.56 9.27 8.94
C LYS A 36 -5.32 7.81 8.60
N VAL A 37 -5.99 7.29 7.56
CA VAL A 37 -5.82 5.91 7.08
C VAL A 37 -4.43 5.71 6.47
N ALA A 38 -4.00 6.62 5.59
CA ALA A 38 -2.69 6.56 4.95
C ALA A 38 -1.57 6.66 5.98
N GLN A 39 -1.62 7.65 6.88
CA GLN A 39 -0.62 7.81 7.95
C GLN A 39 -0.49 6.53 8.78
N CYS A 40 -1.62 5.96 9.24
CA CYS A 40 -1.62 4.73 10.02
C CYS A 40 -0.93 3.56 9.30
N LEU A 41 -1.18 3.38 8.00
CA LEU A 41 -0.57 2.31 7.22
C LEU A 41 0.92 2.55 6.96
N TRP A 42 1.33 3.79 6.70
CA TRP A 42 2.74 4.14 6.55
C TRP A 42 3.51 3.97 7.86
N ASP A 43 2.95 4.47 8.96
CA ASP A 43 3.54 4.32 10.30
C ASP A 43 3.70 2.85 10.68
N GLU A 44 2.73 2.00 10.32
CA GLU A 44 2.84 0.54 10.52
C GLU A 44 4.05 -0.04 9.78
N VAL A 45 4.28 0.36 8.53
CA VAL A 45 5.44 -0.11 7.76
C VAL A 45 6.75 0.38 8.38
N PHE A 46 6.87 1.68 8.64
CA PHE A 46 8.13 2.26 9.11
C PHE A 46 8.48 1.82 10.53
N SER A 47 7.48 1.68 11.40
CA SER A 47 7.68 1.19 12.77
C SER A 47 8.18 -0.25 12.80
N ARG A 48 7.69 -1.14 11.94
CA ARG A 48 8.17 -2.53 11.86
C ARG A 48 9.59 -2.66 11.32
N VAL A 49 10.02 -1.74 10.48
CA VAL A 49 11.40 -1.72 9.94
C VAL A 49 12.37 -1.00 10.90
N GLY A 50 11.86 -0.39 11.98
CA GLY A 50 12.67 0.33 12.97
C GLY A 50 13.30 1.61 12.42
N VAL A 51 12.73 2.19 11.36
CA VAL A 51 13.26 3.40 10.72
C VAL A 51 12.48 4.60 11.23
N ALA A 52 13.18 5.53 11.89
CA ALA A 52 12.62 6.85 12.15
C ALA A 52 12.35 7.55 10.82
N TRP A 53 11.08 7.85 10.55
CA TRP A 53 10.64 8.41 9.27
C TRP A 53 9.92 9.74 9.47
N VAL A 54 10.15 10.67 8.55
CA VAL A 54 9.38 11.91 8.43
C VAL A 54 8.61 11.84 7.13
N MET A 55 7.27 11.91 7.22
CA MET A 55 6.41 11.83 6.04
C MET A 55 6.76 12.96 5.05
N PRO A 56 7.14 12.65 3.79
CA PRO A 56 7.40 13.67 2.78
C PRO A 56 6.13 14.44 2.43
N ARG A 57 6.30 15.63 1.84
CA ARG A 57 5.17 16.49 1.47
C ARG A 57 4.37 15.94 0.29
N SER A 58 5.05 15.30 -0.66
CA SER A 58 4.42 14.80 -1.89
C SER A 58 4.63 13.30 -2.11
N VAL A 59 3.65 12.66 -2.77
CA VAL A 59 3.72 11.26 -3.18
C VAL A 59 4.88 11.05 -4.15
N ARG A 60 5.17 12.06 -4.98
CA ARG A 60 6.32 12.05 -5.88
C ARG A 60 7.63 11.87 -5.11
N ASP A 61 7.85 12.67 -4.07
CA ASP A 61 9.07 12.62 -3.27
C ASP A 61 9.20 11.29 -2.55
N LEU A 62 8.11 10.78 -1.98
CA LEU A 62 8.06 9.45 -1.37
C LEU A 62 8.50 8.37 -2.36
N MET A 63 7.91 8.36 -3.56
CA MET A 63 8.22 7.36 -4.58
C MET A 63 9.64 7.50 -5.13
N CYS A 64 10.21 8.71 -5.14
CA CYS A 64 11.61 8.92 -5.48
C CYS A 64 12.54 8.31 -4.44
N CYS A 65 12.29 8.54 -3.14
CA CYS A 65 13.05 7.91 -2.06
C CYS A 65 12.90 6.39 -2.06
N TRP A 66 11.71 5.87 -2.39
CA TRP A 66 11.40 4.45 -2.34
C TRP A 66 12.16 3.58 -3.36
N LYS A 67 12.61 4.18 -4.47
CA LYS A 67 13.34 3.48 -5.55
C LYS A 67 14.76 3.04 -5.16
N GLY A 68 15.26 3.47 -4.00
CA GLY A 68 16.67 3.31 -3.60
C GLY A 68 17.10 1.92 -3.13
N ILE A 69 16.19 0.96 -2.94
CA ILE A 69 16.56 -0.34 -2.33
C ILE A 69 17.31 -1.24 -3.31
N ARG A 70 18.56 -1.57 -2.93
CA ARG A 70 19.44 -2.53 -3.59
C ARG A 70 19.75 -3.66 -2.60
N GLY A 71 19.64 -4.91 -3.03
CA GLY A 71 19.79 -6.08 -2.15
C GLY A 71 19.17 -7.34 -2.75
N ASN A 72 18.82 -8.32 -1.90
CA ASN A 72 18.12 -9.55 -2.30
C ASN A 72 16.90 -9.19 -3.16
N VAL A 73 16.81 -9.79 -4.35
CA VAL A 73 15.77 -9.50 -5.35
C VAL A 73 14.36 -9.66 -4.78
N GLN A 74 14.15 -10.65 -3.91
CA GLN A 74 12.84 -10.93 -3.31
C GLN A 74 12.45 -9.87 -2.29
N ILE A 75 13.39 -9.50 -1.41
CA ILE A 75 13.18 -8.42 -0.43
C ILE A 75 12.95 -7.09 -1.15
N ALA A 76 13.75 -6.78 -2.17
CA ALA A 76 13.57 -5.59 -2.98
C ALA A 76 12.23 -5.59 -3.73
N THR A 77 11.72 -6.76 -4.07
CA THR A 77 10.43 -6.94 -4.75
C THR A 77 9.27 -6.69 -3.79
N VAL A 78 9.27 -7.32 -2.61
CA VAL A 78 8.25 -7.05 -1.58
C VAL A 78 8.29 -5.58 -1.15
N TRP A 79 9.49 -5.01 -0.99
CA TRP A 79 9.65 -3.60 -0.68
C TRP A 79 8.98 -2.70 -1.72
N LYS A 80 9.20 -2.98 -3.01
CA LYS A 80 8.55 -2.22 -4.10
C LYS A 80 7.03 -2.36 -4.11
N MET A 81 6.47 -3.44 -3.56
CA MET A 81 5.01 -3.66 -3.51
C MET A 81 4.31 -2.82 -2.43
N ILE A 82 5.00 -2.53 -1.32
CA ILE A 82 4.39 -1.88 -0.15
C ILE A 82 3.61 -0.59 -0.52
N PRO A 83 4.17 0.39 -1.27
CA PRO A 83 3.44 1.59 -1.66
C PRO A 83 2.17 1.28 -2.44
N HIS A 84 2.23 0.29 -3.34
CA HIS A 84 1.07 -0.10 -4.14
C HIS A 84 -0.02 -0.75 -3.28
N CYS A 85 0.35 -1.58 -2.31
CA CYS A 85 -0.60 -2.16 -1.37
C CYS A 85 -1.23 -1.10 -0.46
N ILE A 86 -0.48 -0.12 0.03
CA ILE A 86 -1.02 1.00 0.83
C ILE A 86 -2.01 1.82 0.00
N MET A 87 -1.62 2.21 -1.22
CA MET A 87 -2.51 2.98 -2.12
C MET A 87 -3.80 2.21 -2.42
N TRP A 88 -3.71 0.90 -2.61
CA TRP A 88 -4.87 0.02 -2.77
C TRP A 88 -5.77 0.02 -1.54
N CYS A 89 -5.20 -0.13 -0.35
CA CYS A 89 -5.96 -0.13 0.90
C CYS A 89 -6.68 1.20 1.15
N VAL A 90 -6.00 2.33 0.95
CA VAL A 90 -6.60 3.67 1.08
C VAL A 90 -7.77 3.84 0.09
N TRP A 91 -7.58 3.42 -1.16
CA TRP A 91 -8.62 3.51 -2.18
C TRP A 91 -9.84 2.65 -1.85
N MET A 92 -9.62 1.40 -1.44
CA MET A 92 -10.70 0.48 -1.03
C MET A 92 -11.47 1.04 0.17
N GLU A 93 -10.77 1.56 1.18
CA GLU A 93 -11.40 2.14 2.36
C GLU A 93 -12.26 3.35 2.00
N ARG A 94 -11.73 4.27 1.17
CA ARG A 94 -12.48 5.44 0.70
C ARG A 94 -13.75 5.03 -0.04
N ASN A 95 -13.66 4.04 -0.94
CA ASN A 95 -14.81 3.60 -1.71
C ASN A 95 -15.89 2.99 -0.82
N LYS A 96 -15.51 2.13 0.11
CA LYS A 96 -16.47 1.53 1.05
C LYS A 96 -17.18 2.59 1.90
N ARG A 97 -16.45 3.58 2.43
CA ARG A 97 -17.07 4.69 3.17
C ARG A 97 -18.07 5.48 2.31
N CYS A 98 -17.72 5.76 1.05
CA CYS A 98 -18.57 6.57 0.19
C CYS A 98 -19.77 5.85 -0.44
N PHE A 99 -19.65 4.55 -0.73
CA PHE A 99 -20.66 3.80 -1.48
C PHE A 99 -21.43 2.80 -0.63
N GLU A 100 -20.84 2.35 0.47
CA GLU A 100 -21.39 1.29 1.34
C GLU A 100 -21.59 1.76 2.79
N ASP A 101 -21.22 3.01 3.11
CA ASP A 101 -21.25 3.61 4.46
C ASP A 101 -20.56 2.73 5.53
N MET A 102 -19.53 1.99 5.10
CA MET A 102 -18.73 1.12 5.95
C MET A 102 -17.36 1.73 6.24
N GLU A 103 -16.97 1.72 7.50
CA GLU A 103 -15.66 2.16 7.99
C GLU A 103 -14.96 1.02 8.75
N HIS A 104 -13.71 0.74 8.38
CA HIS A 104 -12.89 -0.23 9.09
C HIS A 104 -12.14 0.45 10.24
N SER A 105 -11.99 -0.27 11.35
CA SER A 105 -11.07 0.11 12.42
C SER A 105 -9.62 0.11 11.92
N MET A 106 -8.75 0.84 12.62
CA MET A 106 -7.32 0.89 12.30
C MET A 106 -6.67 -0.51 12.32
N ALA A 107 -7.10 -1.39 13.23
CA ALA A 107 -6.60 -2.77 13.30
C ALA A 107 -7.03 -3.60 12.07
N GLU A 108 -8.28 -3.44 11.62
CA GLU A 108 -8.77 -4.11 10.41
C GLU A 108 -8.09 -3.60 9.15
N LEU A 109 -7.77 -2.31 9.08
CA LEU A 109 -7.02 -1.72 7.98
C LEU A 109 -5.59 -2.29 7.89
N LYS A 110 -4.89 -2.38 9.02
CA LYS A 110 -3.57 -3.03 9.09
C LYS A 110 -3.64 -4.48 8.65
N ARG A 111 -4.63 -5.23 9.16
CA ARG A 111 -4.86 -6.62 8.74
C ARG A 111 -5.14 -6.71 7.23
N PHE A 112 -5.97 -5.83 6.69
CA PHE A 112 -6.28 -5.79 5.27
C PHE A 112 -5.04 -5.48 4.42
N PHE A 113 -4.19 -4.57 4.87
CA PHE A 113 -2.90 -4.29 4.24
C PHE A 113 -2.01 -5.54 4.19
N TYR A 114 -1.83 -6.26 5.30
CA TYR A 114 -1.04 -7.49 5.30
C TYR A 114 -1.63 -8.58 4.42
N CYS A 115 -2.94 -8.80 4.48
CA CYS A 115 -3.62 -9.74 3.59
C CYS A 115 -3.41 -9.36 2.12
N THR A 116 -3.48 -8.08 1.78
CA THR A 116 -3.24 -7.59 0.41
C THR A 116 -1.80 -7.87 0.00
N LEU A 117 -0.82 -7.43 0.80
CA LEU A 117 0.60 -7.63 0.55
C LEU A 117 0.93 -9.12 0.34
N LEU A 118 0.36 -9.99 1.18
CA LEU A 118 0.54 -11.42 1.09
C LEU A 118 -0.14 -12.07 -0.10
N SER A 119 -1.35 -11.64 -0.43
CA SER A 119 -2.06 -12.17 -1.60
C SER A 119 -1.36 -11.81 -2.90
N TRP A 120 -0.63 -10.68 -2.93
CA TRP A 120 0.09 -10.22 -4.11
C TRP A 120 1.51 -10.81 -4.17
N ALA A 121 2.07 -11.28 -3.05
CA ALA A 121 3.44 -11.80 -3.00
C ALA A 121 3.67 -13.06 -3.86
N PRO A 122 2.75 -14.05 -3.94
CA PRO A 122 2.86 -15.18 -4.86
C PRO A 122 2.85 -14.79 -6.34
N ALA A 123 2.33 -13.62 -6.69
CA ALA A 123 2.40 -13.13 -8.07
C ALA A 123 3.82 -12.72 -8.47
N ILE A 124 4.76 -12.63 -7.52
CA ILE A 124 6.12 -12.10 -7.75
C ILE A 124 7.25 -12.96 -7.15
N ILE A 125 6.99 -13.80 -6.14
CA ILE A 125 8.00 -14.66 -5.51
C ILE A 125 7.90 -16.10 -6.04
N CYS A 126 8.80 -16.47 -6.96
CA CYS A 126 9.08 -17.87 -7.31
C CYS A 126 10.14 -18.45 -6.36
N ASN A 127 9.73 -18.76 -5.12
CA ASN A 127 10.14 -19.90 -4.29
C ASN A 127 9.77 -19.64 -2.82
N THR A 128 9.24 -20.66 -2.17
CA THR A 128 8.46 -20.62 -0.93
C THR A 128 9.24 -20.26 0.35
N ASP A 129 10.57 -20.33 0.35
CA ASP A 129 11.36 -20.22 1.59
C ASP A 129 11.62 -18.77 2.06
N ASP A 130 11.66 -17.80 1.14
CA ASP A 130 11.96 -16.39 1.45
C ASP A 130 10.70 -15.59 1.86
N LEU A 131 9.51 -16.00 1.38
CA LEU A 131 8.22 -15.43 1.80
C LEU A 131 8.00 -15.63 3.30
N HIS A 132 8.34 -16.81 3.82
CA HIS A 132 8.14 -17.13 5.23
C HIS A 132 9.02 -16.27 6.14
N THR A 133 10.28 -16.02 5.75
CA THR A 133 11.19 -15.14 6.50
C THR A 133 10.68 -13.70 6.56
N LEU A 134 10.18 -13.18 5.44
CA LEU A 134 9.64 -11.82 5.35
C LEU A 134 8.29 -11.70 6.05
N LEU A 135 7.50 -12.77 6.05
CA LEU A 135 6.29 -12.89 6.84
C LEU A 135 6.59 -12.84 8.32
N VAL A 136 7.52 -13.67 8.79
CA VAL A 136 7.93 -13.71 10.19
C VAL A 136 8.46 -12.34 10.63
N SER A 137 9.25 -11.62 9.82
CA SER A 137 9.68 -10.26 10.19
C SER A 137 8.54 -9.24 10.25
N LEU A 138 7.47 -9.44 9.47
CA LEU A 138 6.30 -8.57 9.45
C LEU A 138 5.19 -8.96 10.42
N THR A 139 5.12 -10.21 10.89
CA THR A 139 4.05 -10.71 11.77
C THR A 139 4.50 -11.00 13.20
N SER A 140 5.81 -11.02 13.47
CA SER A 140 6.34 -11.17 14.84
C SER A 140 6.16 -9.87 15.61
N SER A 141 5.18 -9.85 16.51
CA SER A 141 5.04 -8.91 17.62
C SER A 141 4.46 -9.67 18.80
#